data_AF-A0A951ABY0-F1
#
_entry.id   AF-A0A951ABY0-F1
#
_cell.length_a   1.000
_cell.length_b   1.000
_cell.length_c   1.000
_cell.angle_alpha   90.00
_cell.angle_beta   90.00
_cell.angle_gamma   90.00
#
_symmetry.space_group_name_H-M   'P 1'
#
loop_
_entity.id
_entity.type
_entity.pdbx_description
1 polymer ?
#
loop_
_entity_poly.entity_id
_entity_poly.type
_entity_poly.pdbx_seq_one_letter_code
_entity_poly.pdbx_strand_id
1 'polypeptide(L)'
;MASAISDHFSRKTIMLIGVAAITFCTLLITLVQSAEQLIILRLVTGLGGGFAVSAPFPIAAELMPARHRRTYGAIYEMCLASAFSILPLVGLLLAENPNAFRWMAPPGGLAFLVVPAVIYLLIPESPRWYLRRGRTQDAVDTVNRIIGRAGNRLPLLTIGELGDIRFGTREELPPYRALWAPGQLRWTLVGISSYVFAGTAFFLISVLLPKALVEQGGAVATGFGVATLVFTASIPGKGFTGYLMEIIGRRWTIFYALAGSLPGRLLMMLAHNAGPLAATAM
;
A
#
# COMPACT_ATOMS: atom_id res chain seq x y z
N MET A 1 12.54 -8.88 0.21
CA MET A 1 13.66 -8.44 -0.65
C MET A 1 13.69 -6.93 -0.81
N ALA A 2 12.62 -6.28 -1.29
CA ALA A 2 12.55 -4.81 -1.40
C ALA A 2 12.84 -4.08 -0.08
N SER A 3 12.30 -4.55 1.05
CA SER A 3 12.59 -3.98 2.38
C SER A 3 14.07 -4.08 2.76
N ALA A 4 14.74 -5.20 2.47
CA ALA A 4 16.16 -5.37 2.82
C ALA A 4 17.08 -4.47 1.96
N ILE A 5 16.71 -4.29 0.69
CA ILE A 5 17.40 -3.35 -0.21
C ILE A 5 17.12 -1.91 0.24
N SER A 6 15.88 -1.60 0.64
CA SER A 6 15.44 -0.33 1.24
C SER A 6 16.13 0.01 2.56
N ASP A 7 16.55 -1.01 3.31
CA ASP A 7 17.27 -0.82 4.56
C ASP A 7 18.77 -0.55 4.34
N HIS A 8 19.34 -1.07 3.24
CA HIS A 8 20.76 -0.90 2.89
C HIS A 8 21.02 0.42 2.13
N PHE A 9 20.16 0.71 1.16
CA PHE A 9 20.10 2.00 0.47
C PHE A 9 19.21 2.98 1.25
N SER A 10 19.16 4.24 0.85
CA SER A 10 18.23 5.19 1.46
C SER A 10 16.79 4.80 1.10
N ARG A 11 15.90 4.70 2.11
CA ARG A 11 14.51 4.28 1.90
C ARG A 11 13.81 5.20 0.91
N LYS A 12 14.05 6.51 1.02
CA LYS A 12 13.52 7.52 0.09
C LYS A 12 14.02 7.31 -1.35
N THR A 13 15.29 6.97 -1.54
CA THR A 13 15.86 6.77 -2.88
C THR A 13 15.18 5.60 -3.59
N ILE A 14 14.96 4.49 -2.90
CA ILE A 14 14.27 3.33 -3.48
C ILE A 14 12.80 3.63 -3.76
N MET A 15 12.15 4.40 -2.88
CA MET A 15 10.79 4.89 -3.12
C MET A 15 10.72 5.74 -4.41
N LEU A 16 11.66 6.66 -4.58
CA LEU A 16 11.75 7.52 -5.77
C LEU A 16 11.96 6.70 -7.05
N ILE A 17 12.89 5.74 -7.02
CA ILE A 17 13.14 4.83 -8.16
C ILE A 17 11.87 4.03 -8.50
N GLY A 18 11.20 3.48 -7.48
CA GLY A 18 9.95 2.73 -7.66
C GLY A 18 8.85 3.57 -8.29
N VAL A 19 8.60 4.76 -7.75
CA VAL A 19 7.56 5.68 -8.26
C VAL A 19 7.90 6.17 -9.67
N ALA A 20 9.15 6.53 -9.92
CA ALA A 20 9.63 6.94 -11.25
C ALA A 20 9.43 5.80 -12.27
N ALA A 21 9.81 4.57 -11.92
CA ALA A 21 9.63 3.41 -12.79
C ALA A 21 8.16 3.13 -13.09
N ILE A 22 7.27 3.17 -12.08
CA ILE A 22 5.83 2.94 -12.27
C ILE A 22 5.24 3.99 -13.20
N THR A 23 5.44 5.27 -12.89
CA THR A 23 4.81 6.38 -13.61
C THR A 23 5.35 6.47 -15.04
N PHE A 24 6.66 6.35 -15.23
CA PHE A 24 7.26 6.32 -16.56
C PHE A 24 6.77 5.14 -17.39
N CYS A 25 6.79 3.91 -16.86
CA CYS A 25 6.32 2.74 -17.60
C CYS A 25 4.81 2.82 -17.86
N THR A 26 4.02 3.43 -16.97
CA THR A 26 2.59 3.68 -17.19
C THR A 26 2.38 4.63 -18.36
N LEU A 27 3.20 5.66 -18.51
CA LEU A 27 3.15 6.55 -19.68
C LEU A 27 3.43 5.76 -20.98
N LEU A 28 4.39 4.85 -20.96
CA LEU A 28 4.73 4.02 -22.11
C LEU A 28 3.61 3.06 -22.55
N ILE A 29 2.65 2.72 -21.67
CA ILE A 29 1.49 1.88 -22.01
C ILE A 29 0.67 2.51 -23.16
N THR A 30 0.66 3.84 -23.27
CA THR A 30 -0.04 4.56 -24.34
C THR A 30 0.51 4.26 -25.73
N LEU A 31 1.81 3.94 -25.82
CA LEU A 31 2.54 3.70 -27.06
C LEU A 31 2.59 2.22 -27.46
N VAL A 32 2.00 1.34 -26.64
CA VAL A 32 2.07 -0.10 -26.85
C VAL A 32 1.30 -0.54 -28.09
N GLN A 33 1.96 -1.32 -28.94
CA GLN A 33 1.39 -1.88 -30.17
C GLN A 33 1.22 -3.39 -30.13
N SER A 34 1.88 -4.10 -29.20
CA SER A 34 1.78 -5.56 -29.05
C SER A 34 1.45 -5.99 -27.62
N ALA A 35 0.84 -7.16 -27.46
CA ALA A 35 0.53 -7.74 -26.16
C ALA A 35 1.81 -8.02 -25.34
N GLU A 36 2.90 -8.44 -25.99
CA GLU A 36 4.19 -8.70 -25.34
C GLU A 36 4.78 -7.44 -24.70
N GLN A 37 4.74 -6.31 -25.41
CA GLN A 37 5.17 -5.01 -24.88
C GLN A 37 4.33 -4.63 -23.64
N LEU A 38 3.01 -4.87 -23.68
CA LEU A 38 2.14 -4.60 -22.54
C LEU A 38 2.53 -5.45 -21.32
N ILE A 39 2.80 -6.73 -21.52
CA ILE A 39 3.19 -7.67 -20.46
C ILE A 39 4.52 -7.23 -19.84
N ILE A 40 5.51 -6.90 -20.65
CA ILE A 40 6.82 -6.43 -20.16
C ILE A 40 6.65 -5.17 -19.31
N LEU A 41 5.89 -4.18 -19.79
CA LEU A 41 5.62 -2.96 -19.01
C LEU A 41 4.85 -3.26 -17.72
N ARG A 42 3.94 -4.24 -17.71
CA ARG A 42 3.21 -4.69 -16.51
C ARG A 42 4.11 -5.37 -15.49
N LEU A 43 5.11 -6.13 -15.95
CA LEU A 43 6.12 -6.72 -15.07
C LEU A 43 6.98 -5.64 -14.42
N VAL A 44 7.45 -4.67 -15.20
CA VAL A 44 8.30 -3.58 -14.69
C VAL A 44 7.52 -2.66 -13.73
N THR A 45 6.28 -2.29 -14.08
CA THR A 45 5.40 -1.51 -13.18
C THR A 45 5.09 -2.27 -11.89
N GLY A 46 4.88 -3.60 -11.96
CA GLY A 46 4.70 -4.44 -10.78
C GLY A 46 5.92 -4.45 -9.84
N LEU A 47 7.13 -4.59 -10.41
CA LEU A 47 8.38 -4.52 -9.66
C LEU A 47 8.58 -3.14 -9.02
N GLY A 48 8.33 -2.06 -9.78
CA GLY A 48 8.36 -0.69 -9.28
C GLY A 48 7.37 -0.48 -8.13
N GLY A 49 6.17 -1.06 -8.23
CA GLY A 49 5.13 -1.07 -7.21
C GLY A 49 5.63 -1.60 -5.86
N GLY A 50 6.38 -2.70 -5.88
CA GLY A 50 6.97 -3.28 -4.67
C GLY A 50 7.92 -2.31 -3.96
N PHE A 51 8.73 -1.57 -4.70
CA PHE A 51 9.62 -0.55 -4.13
C PHE A 51 8.86 0.68 -3.64
N ALA A 52 7.87 1.14 -4.40
CA ALA A 52 7.07 2.31 -4.06
C ALA A 52 6.21 2.11 -2.80
N VAL A 53 5.69 0.89 -2.56
CA VAL A 53 4.80 0.60 -1.41
C VAL A 53 5.58 0.21 -0.15
N SER A 54 6.78 -0.35 -0.27
CA SER A 54 7.54 -0.88 0.88
C SER A 54 8.24 0.18 1.73
N ALA A 55 8.60 1.33 1.15
CA ALA A 55 9.36 2.38 1.83
C ALA A 55 8.52 3.44 2.59
N PRO A 56 7.35 3.90 2.09
CA PRO A 56 6.61 4.99 2.73
C PRO A 56 6.15 4.66 4.15
N PHE A 57 5.59 3.47 4.36
CA PHE A 57 5.00 3.10 5.65
C PHE A 57 6.04 3.05 6.79
N PRO A 58 7.23 2.44 6.63
CA PRO A 58 8.31 2.54 7.62
C PRO A 58 8.77 3.97 7.90
N ILE A 59 8.96 4.81 6.87
CA ILE A 59 9.36 6.21 7.04
C ILE A 59 8.29 6.95 7.85
N ALA A 60 7.03 6.83 7.43
CA ALA A 60 5.89 7.45 8.11
C ALA A 60 5.81 7.01 9.57
N ALA A 61 5.97 5.71 9.82
CA ALA A 61 5.95 5.13 11.15
C ALA A 61 7.09 5.57 12.08
N GLU A 62 8.24 5.97 11.53
CA GLU A 62 9.37 6.53 12.29
C GLU A 62 9.14 7.99 12.66
N LEU A 63 8.38 8.73 11.84
CA LEU A 63 8.04 10.13 12.09
C LEU A 63 6.80 10.31 12.99
N MET A 64 6.01 9.24 13.16
CA MET A 64 4.76 9.27 13.93
C MET A 64 4.97 9.08 15.44
N PRO A 65 4.23 9.82 16.29
CA PRO A 65 4.20 9.56 17.72
C PRO A 65 3.70 8.13 18.01
N ALA A 66 4.41 7.40 18.88
CA ALA A 66 4.09 6.00 19.20
C ALA A 66 2.62 5.80 19.65
N ARG A 67 2.05 6.78 20.34
CA ARG A 67 0.66 6.76 20.85
C ARG A 67 -0.40 6.70 19.74
N HIS A 68 -0.15 7.38 18.61
CA HIS A 68 -1.12 7.56 17.52
C HIS A 68 -0.72 6.85 16.22
N ARG A 69 0.36 6.05 16.25
CA ARG A 69 0.86 5.31 15.08
C ARG A 69 -0.22 4.45 14.42
N ARG A 70 -1.20 3.96 15.19
CA ARG A 70 -2.36 3.19 14.71
C ARG A 70 -3.33 4.06 13.90
N THR A 71 -3.73 5.22 14.43
CA THR A 71 -4.58 6.19 13.74
C THR A 71 -3.98 6.60 12.40
N TYR A 72 -2.69 6.97 12.41
CA TYR A 72 -2.02 7.42 11.20
C TYR A 72 -1.83 6.29 10.17
N GLY A 73 -1.62 5.05 10.62
CA GLY A 73 -1.63 3.88 9.75
C GLY A 73 -2.99 3.65 9.08
N ALA A 74 -4.09 3.89 9.81
CA ALA A 74 -5.44 3.81 9.26
C ALA A 74 -5.70 4.92 8.23
N ILE A 75 -5.27 6.17 8.51
CA ILE A 75 -5.36 7.29 7.56
C ILE A 75 -4.59 6.96 6.27
N TYR A 76 -3.37 6.43 6.40
CA TYR A 76 -2.59 5.99 5.25
C TYR A 76 -3.34 4.96 4.39
N GLU A 77 -3.93 3.95 5.04
CA GLU A 77 -4.73 2.93 4.36
C GLU A 77 -6.00 3.50 3.72
N MET A 78 -6.66 4.47 4.35
CA MET A 78 -7.82 5.17 3.78
C MET A 78 -7.44 5.97 2.52
N CYS A 79 -6.31 6.67 2.54
CA CYS A 79 -5.77 7.37 1.36
C CYS A 79 -5.40 6.39 0.24
N LEU A 80 -4.87 5.21 0.60
CA LEU A 80 -4.57 4.17 -0.38
C LEU A 80 -5.85 3.61 -1.00
N ALA A 81 -6.88 3.36 -0.20
CA ALA A 81 -8.17 2.89 -0.68
C ALA A 81 -8.87 3.90 -1.59
N SER A 82 -8.83 5.19 -1.24
CA SER A 82 -9.42 6.24 -2.09
C SER A 82 -8.73 6.32 -3.45
N ALA A 83 -7.40 6.17 -3.50
CA ALA A 83 -6.67 6.09 -4.75
C ALA A 83 -7.12 4.90 -5.61
N PHE A 84 -7.37 3.73 -5.00
CA PHE A 84 -7.89 2.56 -5.71
C PHE A 84 -9.33 2.70 -6.20
N SER A 85 -10.17 3.53 -5.55
CA SER A 85 -11.54 3.77 -6.00
C SER A 85 -11.64 4.62 -7.27
N ILE A 86 -10.69 5.51 -7.52
CA ILE A 86 -10.73 6.44 -8.65
C ILE A 86 -10.62 5.69 -9.99
N LEU A 87 -9.71 4.70 -10.06
CA LEU A 87 -9.42 3.99 -11.30
C LEU A 87 -10.62 3.23 -11.90
N PRO A 88 -11.38 2.39 -11.15
CA PRO A 88 -12.57 1.74 -11.68
C PRO A 88 -13.70 2.72 -11.96
N LEU A 89 -13.76 3.87 -11.27
CA LEU A 89 -14.73 4.93 -11.58
C LEU A 89 -14.45 5.55 -12.95
N VAL A 90 -13.18 5.85 -13.25
CA VAL A 90 -12.78 6.30 -14.60
C VAL A 90 -13.01 5.19 -15.63
N GLY A 91 -12.74 3.93 -15.26
CA GLY A 91 -13.02 2.77 -16.12
C GLY A 91 -14.51 2.60 -16.44
N LEU A 92 -15.40 2.91 -15.50
CA LEU A 92 -16.84 2.91 -15.69
C LEU A 92 -17.27 3.96 -16.72
N LEU A 93 -16.74 5.18 -16.61
CA LEU A 93 -17.04 6.28 -17.54
C LEU A 93 -16.56 6.01 -18.97
N LEU A 94 -15.53 5.18 -19.12
CA LEU A 94 -14.93 4.81 -20.41
C LEU A 94 -15.29 3.39 -20.85
N ALA A 95 -16.24 2.73 -20.20
CA ALA A 95 -16.51 1.29 -20.39
C ALA A 95 -16.89 0.92 -21.83
N GLU A 96 -17.49 1.85 -22.58
CA GLU A 96 -17.90 1.66 -23.97
C GLU A 96 -16.76 1.90 -24.98
N ASN A 97 -15.60 2.41 -24.54
CA ASN A 97 -14.48 2.73 -25.41
C ASN A 97 -13.47 1.55 -25.48
N PRO A 98 -13.28 0.90 -26.64
CA PRO A 98 -12.32 -0.21 -26.79
C PRO A 98 -10.86 0.20 -26.47
N ASN A 99 -10.54 1.49 -26.61
CA ASN A 99 -9.23 2.05 -26.32
C ASN A 99 -9.15 2.70 -24.92
N ALA A 100 -10.13 2.47 -24.04
CA ALA A 100 -10.18 3.06 -22.69
C ALA A 100 -8.87 2.90 -21.91
N PHE A 101 -8.23 1.73 -21.99
CA PHE A 101 -6.98 1.47 -21.28
C PHE A 101 -5.84 2.42 -21.69
N ARG A 102 -5.83 2.89 -22.94
CA ARG A 102 -4.86 3.89 -23.43
C ARG A 102 -5.16 5.27 -22.90
N TRP A 103 -6.42 5.62 -22.70
CA TRP A 103 -6.84 6.92 -22.14
C TRP A 103 -6.71 6.98 -20.62
N MET A 104 -6.71 5.83 -19.94
CA MET A 104 -6.49 5.73 -18.49
C MET A 104 -5.02 5.84 -18.08
N ALA A 105 -4.09 5.58 -19.00
CA ALA A 105 -2.65 5.58 -18.73
C ALA A 105 -2.02 7.00 -18.57
N PRO A 106 -2.33 8.03 -19.40
CA PRO A 106 -1.71 9.34 -19.34
C PRO A 106 -1.82 10.05 -17.99
N PRO A 107 -2.96 10.06 -17.27
CA PRO A 107 -3.04 10.71 -15.96
C PRO A 107 -2.06 10.11 -14.93
N GLY A 108 -1.94 8.78 -14.90
CA GLY A 108 -0.97 8.08 -14.06
C GLY A 108 0.47 8.19 -14.56
N GLY A 109 0.66 8.32 -15.87
CA GLY A 109 1.96 8.47 -16.49
C GLY A 109 2.56 9.87 -16.30
N LEU A 110 1.76 10.91 -16.51
CA LEU A 110 2.14 12.32 -16.33
C LEU A 110 2.50 12.64 -14.88
N ALA A 111 2.02 11.85 -13.93
CA ALA A 111 2.44 11.92 -12.53
C ALA A 111 3.97 11.76 -12.38
N PHE A 112 4.68 11.17 -13.35
CA PHE A 112 6.14 11.11 -13.40
C PHE A 112 6.81 12.49 -13.30
N LEU A 113 6.19 13.54 -13.86
CA LEU A 113 6.77 14.88 -13.90
C LEU A 113 6.70 15.59 -12.53
N VAL A 114 5.71 15.23 -11.71
CA VAL A 114 5.38 15.97 -10.48
C VAL A 114 5.66 15.14 -9.23
N VAL A 115 5.22 13.88 -9.19
CA VAL A 115 5.23 13.06 -7.97
C VAL A 115 6.63 12.79 -7.44
N PRO A 116 7.63 12.37 -8.25
CA PRO A 116 9.00 12.21 -7.77
C PRO A 116 9.60 13.51 -7.21
N ALA A 117 9.33 14.65 -7.85
CA ALA A 117 9.79 15.96 -7.38
C ALA A 117 9.14 16.34 -6.04
N VAL A 118 7.82 16.15 -5.92
CA VAL A 118 7.06 16.38 -4.68
C VAL A 118 7.59 15.49 -3.55
N ILE A 119 7.81 14.20 -3.82
CA ILE A 119 8.40 13.27 -2.85
C ILE A 119 9.79 13.75 -2.43
N TYR A 120 10.62 14.16 -3.37
CA TYR A 120 11.97 14.61 -3.08
C TYR A 120 12.00 15.86 -2.19
N LEU A 121 11.08 16.81 -2.42
CA LEU A 121 11.03 18.09 -1.69
C LEU A 121 10.31 17.99 -0.34
N LEU A 122 9.20 17.24 -0.26
CA LEU A 122 8.35 17.22 0.93
C LEU A 122 8.74 16.15 1.94
N ILE A 123 9.19 14.98 1.47
CA ILE A 123 9.44 13.82 2.34
C ILE A 123 10.91 13.83 2.77
N PRO A 124 11.21 14.04 4.07
CA PRO A 124 12.57 13.89 4.57
C PRO A 124 13.00 12.41 4.53
N GLU A 125 14.30 12.19 4.52
CA GLU A 125 14.84 10.85 4.76
C GLU A 125 14.63 10.44 6.23
N SER A 126 14.63 9.13 6.49
CA SER A 126 14.59 8.60 7.85
C SER A 126 15.73 9.17 8.72
N PRO A 127 15.44 9.81 9.88
CA PRO A 127 16.47 10.23 10.83
C PRO A 127 17.31 9.07 11.34
N ARG A 128 16.70 7.88 11.49
CA ARG A 128 17.40 6.65 11.89
C ARG A 128 18.40 6.19 10.83
N TRP A 129 18.10 6.38 9.56
CA TRP A 129 19.02 6.08 8.47
C TRP A 129 20.27 6.97 8.53
N TYR A 130 20.10 8.28 8.78
CA TYR A 130 21.22 9.21 8.95
C TYR A 130 22.10 8.85 10.15
N LEU A 131 21.49 8.56 11.31
CA LEU A 131 22.22 8.14 12.51
C LEU A 131 23.03 6.85 12.26
N ARG A 132 22.47 5.88 11.53
CA ARG A 132 23.17 4.63 11.16
C ARG A 132 24.36 4.84 10.22
N ARG A 133 24.31 5.88 9.38
CA ARG A 133 25.42 6.26 8.48
C ARG A 133 26.46 7.14 9.17
N GLY A 134 26.33 7.40 10.48
CA GLY A 134 27.18 8.32 11.23
C GLY A 134 26.94 9.80 10.91
N ARG A 135 25.85 10.11 10.19
CA ARG A 135 25.47 11.46 9.77
C ARG A 135 24.57 12.10 10.83
N THR A 136 25.11 12.34 12.03
CA THR A 136 24.32 12.82 13.18
C THR A 136 23.71 14.20 12.96
N GLN A 137 24.44 15.12 12.30
CA GLN A 137 23.94 16.46 12.00
C GLN A 137 22.69 16.42 11.10
N ASP A 138 22.72 15.63 10.02
CA ASP A 138 21.57 15.52 9.12
C ASP A 138 20.32 14.92 9.80
N ALA A 139 20.52 14.03 10.78
CA ALA A 139 19.43 13.49 11.58
C ALA A 139 18.79 14.57 12.45
N VAL A 140 19.61 15.40 13.13
CA VAL A 140 19.18 16.54 13.94
C VAL A 140 18.42 17.55 13.07
N ASP A 141 18.99 17.93 11.93
CA ASP A 141 18.38 18.88 11.00
C ASP A 141 17.03 18.40 10.48
N THR A 142 16.92 17.08 10.23
CA THR A 142 15.67 16.46 9.80
C THR A 142 14.61 16.53 10.90
N VAL A 143 14.96 16.20 12.15
CA VAL A 143 14.05 16.28 13.29
C VAL A 143 13.62 17.73 13.53
N ASN A 144 14.55 18.67 13.53
CA ASN A 144 14.27 20.10 13.72
C ASN A 144 13.36 20.66 12.63
N ARG A 145 13.50 20.20 11.37
CA ARG A 145 12.57 20.55 10.29
C ARG A 145 11.15 20.05 10.55
N ILE A 146 11.01 18.85 11.13
CA ILE A 146 9.70 18.29 11.51
C ILE A 146 9.11 19.06 12.68
N ILE A 147 9.91 19.39 13.70
CA ILE A 147 9.50 20.24 14.83
C ILE A 147 9.01 21.61 14.35
N GLY A 148 9.75 22.23 13.42
CA GLY A 148 9.36 23.48 12.76
C GLY A 148 8.02 23.38 12.05
N ARG A 149 7.81 22.34 11.24
CA ARG A 149 6.53 22.08 10.56
C ARG A 149 5.38 21.76 11.53
N ALA A 150 5.68 21.19 12.69
CA ALA A 150 4.70 20.90 13.75
C ALA A 150 4.39 22.13 14.64
N GLY A 151 4.94 23.30 14.32
CA GLY A 151 4.67 24.55 15.02
C GLY A 151 5.52 24.75 16.28
N ASN A 152 6.74 24.21 16.32
CA ASN A 152 7.71 24.39 17.43
C ASN A 152 7.16 24.00 18.81
N ARG A 153 6.30 22.97 18.87
CA ARG A 153 5.73 22.45 20.13
C ARG A 153 6.75 21.73 21.02
N LEU A 154 7.94 21.46 20.48
CA LEU A 154 9.05 20.82 21.16
C LEU A 154 10.30 21.70 21.01
N PRO A 155 11.23 21.68 21.99
CA PRO A 155 12.50 22.37 21.84
C PRO A 155 13.28 21.78 20.66
N LEU A 156 14.06 22.63 19.98
CA LEU A 156 14.95 22.21 18.91
C LEU A 156 15.99 21.27 19.48
N LEU A 157 16.16 20.12 18.83
CA LEU A 157 17.14 19.12 19.21
C LEU A 157 18.55 19.65 18.89
N THR A 158 19.46 19.58 19.86
CA THR A 158 20.89 19.85 19.65
C THR A 158 21.68 18.54 19.70
N ILE A 159 22.82 18.44 18.99
CA ILE A 159 23.68 17.23 19.03
C ILE A 159 24.06 16.85 20.46
N GLY A 160 24.28 17.83 21.35
CA GLY A 160 24.61 17.58 22.75
C GLY A 160 23.50 16.88 23.55
N GLU A 161 22.23 17.07 23.16
CA GLU A 161 21.06 16.45 23.82
C GLU A 161 20.84 15.00 23.37
N LEU A 162 21.38 14.62 22.21
CA LEU A 162 21.45 13.22 21.81
C LEU A 162 22.39 12.41 22.71
N GLY A 163 23.19 13.04 23.58
CA GLY A 163 24.15 12.36 24.45
C GLY A 163 25.06 11.40 23.68
N ASP A 164 25.62 10.41 24.38
CA ASP A 164 26.33 9.29 23.77
C ASP A 164 25.32 8.22 23.28
N ILE A 165 24.20 8.62 22.65
CA ILE A 165 23.35 7.70 21.87
C ILE A 165 24.14 7.33 20.61
N ARG A 166 25.20 6.54 20.83
CA ARG A 166 25.77 5.66 19.85
C ARG A 166 24.68 4.63 19.62
N PHE A 167 23.81 4.87 18.63
CA PHE A 167 23.17 3.74 17.95
C PHE A 167 24.33 2.82 17.61
N GLY A 168 24.41 1.69 18.32
CA GLY A 168 25.59 0.83 18.34
C GLY A 168 26.16 0.75 16.93
N THR A 169 27.41 1.15 16.78
CA THR A 169 28.17 1.01 15.55
C THR A 169 27.90 -0.40 15.01
N ARG A 170 27.14 -0.49 13.91
CA ARG A 170 26.66 -1.76 13.34
C ARG A 170 25.94 -2.68 14.34
N GLU A 171 24.74 -2.33 14.80
CA GLU A 171 23.72 -3.38 14.85
C GLU A 171 23.41 -3.76 13.40
N GLU A 172 24.18 -4.71 12.86
CA GLU A 172 23.83 -5.36 11.60
C GLU A 172 22.38 -5.84 11.77
N LEU A 173 21.50 -5.34 10.89
CA LEU A 173 20.13 -5.85 10.86
C LEU A 173 20.24 -7.38 10.82
N PRO A 174 19.55 -8.10 11.72
CA PRO A 174 19.60 -9.55 11.72
C PRO A 174 19.40 -10.03 10.28
N PRO A 175 20.27 -10.90 9.75
CA PRO A 175 20.18 -11.32 8.37
C PRO A 175 18.77 -11.83 8.08
N TYR A 176 18.30 -11.76 6.83
CA TYR A 176 16.95 -12.24 6.48
C TYR A 176 16.65 -13.66 7.01
N ARG A 177 17.69 -14.49 7.15
CA ARG A 177 17.64 -15.83 7.75
C ARG A 177 17.22 -15.85 9.23
N ALA A 178 17.46 -14.79 9.99
CA ALA A 178 17.03 -14.65 11.38
C ALA A 178 15.50 -14.66 11.55
N LEU A 179 14.74 -14.32 10.51
CA LEU A 179 13.27 -14.46 10.52
C LEU A 179 12.81 -15.93 10.64
N TRP A 180 13.68 -16.86 10.26
CA TRP A 180 13.45 -18.30 10.30
C TRP A 180 14.04 -18.96 11.54
N ALA A 181 14.64 -18.18 12.45
CA ALA A 181 15.25 -18.71 13.66
C ALA A 181 14.18 -19.27 14.64
N PRO A 182 14.52 -20.30 15.44
CA PRO A 182 13.64 -20.84 16.48
C PRO A 182 13.31 -19.72 17.48
N GLY A 183 12.05 -19.26 17.51
CA GLY A 183 11.59 -18.14 18.33
C GLY A 183 10.87 -17.06 17.53
N GLN A 184 11.37 -16.72 16.33
CA GLN A 184 10.72 -15.79 15.39
C GLN A 184 9.88 -16.50 14.34
N LEU A 185 10.19 -17.76 14.03
CA LEU A 185 9.50 -18.55 13.00
C LEU A 185 7.98 -18.55 13.17
N ARG A 186 7.46 -18.67 14.41
CA ARG A 186 6.02 -18.62 14.69
C ARG A 186 5.37 -17.31 14.23
N TRP A 187 6.03 -16.18 14.47
CA TRP A 187 5.50 -14.86 14.13
C TRP A 187 5.65 -14.58 12.64
N THR A 188 6.75 -15.05 12.03
CA THR A 188 6.96 -15.00 10.58
C THR A 188 5.90 -15.82 9.85
N LEU A 189 5.63 -17.05 10.27
CA LEU A 189 4.59 -17.90 9.67
C LEU A 189 3.18 -17.32 9.86
N VAL A 190 2.83 -16.87 11.07
CA VAL A 190 1.54 -16.21 11.30
C VAL A 190 1.42 -14.97 10.42
N GLY A 191 2.47 -14.17 10.26
CA GLY A 191 2.47 -12.99 9.40
C GLY A 191 2.29 -13.32 7.92
N ILE A 192 3.06 -14.29 7.41
CA ILE A 192 2.96 -14.76 6.01
C ILE A 192 1.58 -15.33 5.73
N SER A 193 1.11 -16.28 6.55
CA SER A 193 -0.21 -16.89 6.38
C SER A 193 -1.30 -15.83 6.43
N SER A 194 -1.27 -14.94 7.43
CA SER A 194 -2.26 -13.85 7.54
C SER A 194 -2.28 -12.98 6.29
N TYR A 195 -1.10 -12.61 5.76
CA TYR A 195 -1.01 -11.79 4.55
C TYR A 195 -1.49 -12.53 3.30
N VAL A 196 -1.11 -13.80 3.12
CA VAL A 196 -1.54 -14.63 1.99
C VAL A 196 -3.06 -14.82 2.00
N PHE A 197 -3.64 -15.23 3.13
CA PHE A 197 -5.09 -15.46 3.21
C PHE A 197 -5.89 -14.17 3.09
N ALA A 198 -5.52 -13.11 3.83
CA ALA A 198 -6.25 -11.84 3.77
C ALA A 198 -6.08 -11.16 2.41
N GLY A 199 -4.86 -11.15 1.86
CA GLY A 199 -4.56 -10.60 0.55
C GLY A 199 -5.30 -11.34 -0.56
N THR A 200 -5.28 -12.68 -0.55
CA THR A 200 -5.99 -13.49 -1.56
C THR A 200 -7.50 -13.23 -1.49
N ALA A 201 -8.10 -13.21 -0.29
CA ALA A 201 -9.51 -12.90 -0.14
C ALA A 201 -9.86 -11.49 -0.66
N PHE A 202 -9.00 -10.50 -0.38
CA PHE A 202 -9.20 -9.15 -0.87
C PHE A 202 -9.17 -9.06 -2.40
N PHE A 203 -8.17 -9.68 -3.06
CA PHE A 203 -8.06 -9.66 -4.52
C PHE A 203 -9.15 -10.49 -5.21
N LEU A 204 -9.59 -11.60 -4.61
CA LEU A 204 -10.71 -12.39 -5.12
C LEU A 204 -11.99 -11.56 -5.22
N ILE A 205 -12.32 -10.82 -4.17
CA ILE A 205 -13.54 -10.02 -4.11
C ILE A 205 -13.40 -8.73 -4.92
N SER A 206 -12.25 -8.07 -4.86
CA SER A 206 -12.11 -6.71 -5.42
C SER A 206 -11.75 -6.69 -6.91
N VAL A 207 -11.15 -7.77 -7.43
CA VAL A 207 -10.67 -7.83 -8.82
C VAL A 207 -11.31 -8.98 -9.59
N LEU A 208 -11.32 -10.19 -9.03
CA LEU A 208 -11.79 -11.36 -9.74
C LEU A 208 -13.32 -11.44 -9.81
N LEU A 209 -14.04 -10.99 -8.79
CA LEU A 209 -15.51 -10.96 -8.83
C LEU A 209 -16.06 -10.06 -9.97
N PRO A 210 -15.63 -8.79 -10.13
CA PRO A 210 -15.98 -8.00 -11.30
C PRO A 210 -15.68 -8.70 -12.63
N LYS A 211 -14.51 -9.34 -12.75
CA LYS A 211 -14.11 -10.05 -13.96
C LYS A 211 -15.02 -11.25 -14.24
N ALA A 212 -15.34 -12.04 -13.22
CA ALA A 212 -16.22 -13.19 -13.33
C ALA A 212 -17.64 -12.79 -13.76
N LEU A 213 -18.15 -11.67 -13.28
CA LEU A 213 -19.45 -11.14 -13.72
C LEU A 213 -19.47 -10.79 -15.20
N VAL A 214 -18.38 -10.21 -15.71
CA VAL A 214 -18.24 -9.90 -17.15
C VAL A 214 -18.12 -11.17 -17.98
N GLU A 215 -17.36 -12.16 -17.52
CA GLU A 215 -17.22 -13.47 -18.19
C GLU A 215 -18.54 -14.25 -18.24
N GLN A 216 -19.42 -14.06 -17.26
CA GLN A 216 -20.76 -14.67 -17.22
C GLN A 216 -21.80 -13.96 -18.11
N GLY A 217 -21.37 -12.98 -18.93
CA GLY A 217 -22.24 -12.24 -19.84
C GLY A 217 -22.77 -10.91 -19.27
N GLY A 218 -22.33 -10.51 -18.08
CA GLY A 218 -22.62 -9.18 -17.54
C GLY A 218 -21.93 -8.07 -18.32
N ALA A 219 -22.56 -6.89 -18.40
CA ALA A 219 -21.96 -5.73 -19.05
C ALA A 219 -20.64 -5.32 -18.37
N VAL A 220 -19.66 -4.89 -19.17
CA VAL A 220 -18.36 -4.40 -18.68
C VAL A 220 -18.52 -3.25 -17.68
N ALA A 221 -19.49 -2.37 -17.90
CA ALA A 221 -19.87 -1.30 -16.99
C ALA A 221 -20.27 -1.85 -15.59
N THR A 222 -21.01 -2.94 -15.52
CA THR A 222 -21.39 -3.58 -14.25
C THR A 222 -20.17 -4.05 -13.47
N GLY A 223 -19.16 -4.61 -14.15
CA GLY A 223 -17.89 -4.99 -13.53
C GLY A 223 -17.17 -3.80 -12.89
N PHE A 224 -16.99 -2.70 -13.62
CA PHE A 224 -16.38 -1.48 -13.09
C PHE A 224 -17.21 -0.81 -11.98
N GLY A 225 -18.54 -0.87 -12.07
CA GLY A 225 -19.46 -0.38 -11.04
C GLY A 225 -19.30 -1.14 -9.72
N VAL A 226 -19.28 -2.47 -9.77
CA VAL A 226 -19.04 -3.32 -8.60
C VAL A 226 -17.67 -3.06 -7.99
N ALA A 227 -16.61 -2.97 -8.82
CA ALA A 227 -15.27 -2.65 -8.34
C ALA A 227 -15.25 -1.29 -7.61
N THR A 228 -15.86 -0.26 -8.20
CA THR A 228 -15.94 1.09 -7.61
C THR A 228 -16.65 1.07 -6.25
N LEU A 229 -17.76 0.33 -6.15
CA LEU A 229 -18.49 0.17 -4.88
C LEU A 229 -17.64 -0.53 -3.83
N VAL A 230 -16.96 -1.63 -4.18
CA VAL A 230 -16.12 -2.39 -3.24
C VAL A 230 -14.97 -1.52 -2.71
N PHE A 231 -14.23 -0.82 -3.58
CA PHE A 231 -13.13 0.04 -3.14
C PHE A 231 -13.62 1.23 -2.32
N THR A 232 -14.74 1.86 -2.72
CA THR A 232 -15.30 3.01 -1.98
C THR A 232 -15.83 2.59 -0.62
N ALA A 233 -16.51 1.45 -0.51
CA ALA A 233 -16.96 0.89 0.76
C ALA A 233 -15.78 0.50 1.68
N SER A 234 -14.62 0.19 1.12
CA SER A 234 -13.42 -0.12 1.90
C SER A 234 -12.82 1.08 2.64
N ILE A 235 -13.09 2.31 2.20
CA ILE A 235 -12.57 3.55 2.80
C ILE A 235 -13.05 3.71 4.25
N PRO A 236 -14.37 3.78 4.55
CA PRO A 236 -14.85 3.86 5.92
C PRO A 236 -14.49 2.59 6.71
N GLY A 237 -14.44 1.42 6.06
CA GLY A 237 -14.03 0.17 6.70
C GLY A 237 -12.61 0.21 7.26
N LYS A 238 -11.65 0.77 6.51
CA LYS A 238 -10.26 0.95 6.96
C LYS A 238 -10.13 1.95 8.11
N GLY A 239 -10.89 3.05 8.05
CA GLY A 239 -10.98 4.03 9.14
C GLY A 239 -11.55 3.43 10.42
N PHE A 240 -12.68 2.73 10.31
CA PHE A 240 -13.33 2.04 11.42
C PHE A 240 -12.45 0.93 12.02
N THR A 241 -11.73 0.19 11.18
CA THR A 241 -10.76 -0.82 11.64
C THR A 241 -9.64 -0.18 12.45
N GLY A 242 -9.13 0.98 12.01
CA GLY A 242 -8.16 1.78 12.75
C GLY A 242 -8.66 2.17 14.14
N TYR A 243 -9.89 2.70 14.19
CA TYR A 243 -10.55 3.08 15.44
C TYR A 243 -10.76 1.88 16.39
N LEU A 244 -11.26 0.75 15.88
CA LEU A 244 -11.39 -0.48 16.69
C LEU A 244 -10.02 -0.97 17.21
N MET A 245 -8.97 -0.86 16.41
CA MET A 245 -7.61 -1.22 16.83
C MET A 245 -7.09 -0.40 18.01
N GLU A 246 -7.64 0.80 18.22
CA GLU A 246 -7.32 1.66 19.37
C GLU A 246 -8.04 1.21 20.64
N ILE A 247 -9.31 0.84 20.53
CA ILE A 247 -10.18 0.50 21.66
C ILE A 247 -9.94 -0.93 22.14
N ILE A 248 -10.12 -1.91 21.24
CA ILE A 248 -10.15 -3.33 21.61
C ILE A 248 -8.79 -4.02 21.38
N GLY A 249 -7.85 -3.34 20.73
CA GLY A 249 -6.52 -3.84 20.43
C GLY A 249 -6.47 -4.82 19.25
N ARG A 250 -5.28 -4.93 18.65
CA ARG A 250 -5.04 -5.61 17.36
C ARG A 250 -5.56 -7.05 17.27
N ARG A 251 -5.37 -7.87 18.32
CA ARG A 251 -5.75 -9.29 18.30
C ARG A 251 -7.26 -9.48 18.13
N TRP A 252 -8.04 -8.64 18.82
CA TRP A 252 -9.50 -8.73 18.83
C TRP A 252 -10.08 -8.10 17.58
N THR A 253 -9.49 -7.01 17.09
CA THR A 253 -9.90 -6.41 15.80
C THR A 253 -9.79 -7.41 14.65
N ILE A 254 -8.69 -8.17 14.57
CA ILE A 254 -8.52 -9.20 13.53
C ILE A 254 -9.55 -10.31 13.68
N PHE A 255 -9.80 -10.77 14.91
CA PHE A 255 -10.80 -11.81 15.17
C PHE A 255 -12.20 -11.37 14.76
N TYR A 256 -12.65 -10.18 15.16
CA TYR A 256 -13.97 -9.65 14.79
C TYR A 256 -14.08 -9.36 13.30
N ALA A 257 -13.02 -8.89 12.64
CA ALA A 257 -13.02 -8.70 11.19
C ALA A 257 -13.17 -10.03 10.44
N LEU A 258 -12.51 -11.09 10.89
CA LEU A 258 -12.65 -12.43 10.32
C LEU A 258 -14.04 -13.01 10.58
N ALA A 259 -14.52 -12.95 11.83
CA ALA A 259 -15.85 -13.43 12.20
C ALA A 259 -16.96 -12.68 11.43
N GLY A 260 -16.85 -11.35 11.31
CA GLY A 260 -17.77 -10.51 10.56
C GLY A 260 -17.75 -10.74 9.04
N SER A 261 -16.68 -11.33 8.50
CA SER A 261 -16.62 -11.70 7.08
C SER A 261 -17.35 -13.01 6.75
N LEU A 262 -17.65 -13.85 7.75
CA LEU A 262 -18.29 -15.15 7.55
C LEU A 262 -19.72 -15.05 6.99
N PRO A 263 -20.61 -14.19 7.51
CA PRO A 263 -21.96 -14.04 6.96
C PRO A 263 -21.97 -13.60 5.49
N GLY A 264 -21.09 -12.65 5.13
CA GLY A 264 -20.97 -12.17 3.75
C GLY A 264 -20.51 -13.28 2.79
N ARG A 265 -19.55 -14.12 3.22
CA ARG A 265 -19.10 -15.27 2.43
C ARG A 265 -20.17 -16.36 2.30
N LEU A 266 -20.91 -16.62 3.38
CA LEU A 266 -22.07 -17.53 3.38
C LEU A 266 -23.14 -17.05 2.40
N LEU A 267 -23.48 -15.76 2.40
CA LEU A 267 -24.44 -15.19 1.46
C LEU A 267 -23.97 -15.30 0.01
N MET A 268 -22.68 -15.04 -0.29
CA MET A 268 -22.14 -15.24 -1.63
C MET A 268 -22.21 -16.71 -2.07
N MET A 269 -21.90 -17.65 -1.17
CA MET A 269 -21.97 -19.08 -1.46
C MET A 269 -23.41 -19.55 -1.71
N LEU A 270 -24.37 -19.06 -0.91
CA LEU A 270 -25.79 -19.33 -1.11
C LEU A 270 -26.31 -18.72 -2.42
N ALA A 271 -25.91 -17.50 -2.75
CA ALA A 271 -26.27 -16.85 -4.02
C ALA A 271 -25.72 -17.59 -5.24
N HIS A 272 -24.48 -18.09 -5.16
CA HIS A 272 -23.88 -18.90 -6.22
C HIS A 272 -24.62 -20.23 -6.42
N ASN A 273 -25.02 -20.89 -5.33
CA ASN A 273 -25.78 -22.14 -5.38
C ASN A 273 -27.26 -21.95 -5.80
N ALA A 274 -27.81 -20.74 -5.69
CA ALA A 274 -29.15 -20.42 -6.15
C ALA A 274 -29.22 -20.12 -7.66
N GLY A 275 -28.12 -19.70 -8.28
CA GLY A 275 -28.03 -19.39 -9.71
C GLY A 275 -28.46 -20.53 -10.65
N PRO A 276 -28.06 -21.80 -10.43
CA PRO A 276 -28.51 -22.94 -11.23
C PRO A 276 -30.02 -23.22 -11.10
N LEU A 277 -30.62 -22.94 -9.95
CA LEU A 277 -32.04 -23.24 -9.67
C LEU A 277 -32.98 -22.21 -10.29
N ALA A 278 -32.54 -20.96 -10.45
CA ALA A 278 -33.31 -19.91 -11.13
C ALA A 278 -33.35 -20.12 -12.65
N ALA A 279 -32.29 -20.69 -13.25
CA ALA A 279 -32.23 -20.97 -14.68
C ALA A 279 -33.11 -22.16 -15.12
N THR A 280 -33.50 -23.05 -14.20
CA THR A 280 -34.44 -24.16 -14.47
C THR A 280 -35.91 -23.79 -14.21
N ALA A 281 -36.18 -22.60 -13.68
CA ALA A 281 -37.53 -22.14 -13.34
C ALA A 281 -38.06 -21.03 -14.28
N MET A 282 -37.33 -20.70 -15.35
CA MET A 282 -37.78 -19.84 -16.47
C MET A 282 -37.87 -20.64 -17.76
#